data_AF-A0A926BKE0-F1
#
_entry.id   AF-A0A926BKE0-F1
#
_cell.length_a   1.000
_cell.length_b   1.000
_cell.length_c   1.000
_cell.angle_alpha   90.00
_cell.angle_beta   90.00
_cell.angle_gamma   90.00
#
_symmetry.space_group_name_H-M   'P 1'
#
loop_
_entity.id
_entity.type
_entity.pdbx_description
1 polymer ?
#
loop_
_entity_poly.entity_id
_entity_poly.type
_entity_poly.pdbx_seq_one_letter_code
_entity_poly.pdbx_strand_id
1 'polypeptide(L)'
;MSVTGVLTFVFVLIVLVFFHELGHFLFAKLFRMKVEEFAIGMGNPKLRVYHDGETEYNLRAIPIGGFVRIKGMEIEDAAERRLTGANEQIAEPASANAGFETTNLSTMKEEAAEVDGADADGFNNRPIYQRFWVIFGGPLFSFLFGYLVFCLVGATFGVADNARSTNIIEQVAGGKPAARAGIRAGDRVTAINDQPIATGEEMVDAIRAAPGQPLRITLQNEKKQTRIVTATPDAAP
;
A
#
# COMPACT_ATOMS: atom_id res chain seq x y z
N MET A 1 -9.27 -13.16 -9.86
CA MET A 1 -9.09 -11.70 -10.03
C MET A 1 -9.52 -11.32 -11.44
N SER A 2 -10.27 -10.24 -11.62
CA SER A 2 -10.60 -9.72 -12.96
C SER A 2 -9.35 -9.10 -13.61
N VAL A 3 -9.26 -9.14 -14.95
CA VAL A 3 -8.17 -8.48 -15.72
C VAL A 3 -8.05 -7.00 -15.35
N THR A 4 -9.19 -6.33 -15.15
CA THR A 4 -9.28 -4.95 -14.66
C THR A 4 -8.61 -4.76 -13.29
N GLY A 5 -8.78 -5.71 -12.38
CA GLY A 5 -8.15 -5.68 -11.06
C GLY A 5 -6.63 -5.78 -11.13
N VAL A 6 -6.11 -6.65 -12.01
CA VAL A 6 -4.65 -6.80 -12.22
C VAL A 6 -4.05 -5.52 -12.81
N LEU A 7 -4.68 -4.93 -13.83
CA LEU A 7 -4.21 -3.68 -14.43
C LEU A 7 -4.24 -2.50 -13.44
N THR A 8 -5.30 -2.41 -12.64
CA THR A 8 -5.42 -1.38 -11.60
C THR A 8 -4.34 -1.53 -10.53
N PHE A 9 -4.09 -2.76 -10.08
CA PHE A 9 -3.05 -3.06 -9.10
C PHE A 9 -1.65 -2.65 -9.61
N VAL A 10 -1.29 -3.05 -10.84
CA VAL A 10 0.00 -2.70 -11.45
C VAL A 10 0.14 -1.18 -11.60
N PHE A 11 -0.92 -0.49 -12.04
CA PHE A 11 -0.92 0.96 -12.16
C PHE A 11 -0.69 1.66 -10.81
N VAL A 12 -1.44 1.28 -9.77
CA VAL A 12 -1.28 1.84 -8.42
C VAL A 12 0.12 1.59 -7.89
N LEU A 13 0.69 0.39 -8.12
CA LEU A 13 2.05 0.06 -7.69
C LEU A 13 3.11 0.93 -8.38
N ILE A 14 2.99 1.16 -9.70
CA ILE A 14 3.90 2.05 -10.44
C ILE A 14 3.86 3.48 -9.89
N VAL A 15 2.65 4.01 -9.68
CA VAL A 15 2.48 5.37 -9.14
C VAL A 15 3.00 5.45 -7.70
N LEU A 16 2.76 4.43 -6.87
CA LEU A 16 3.23 4.41 -5.49
C LEU A 16 4.75 4.40 -5.40
N VAL A 17 5.44 3.61 -6.23
CA VAL A 17 6.91 3.63 -6.30
C VAL A 17 7.41 4.99 -6.78
N PHE A 18 6.76 5.62 -7.76
CA PHE A 18 7.13 6.99 -8.14
C PHE A 18 7.07 7.98 -6.96
N PHE A 19 6.01 7.94 -6.14
CA PHE A 19 5.93 8.78 -4.95
C PHE A 19 6.94 8.39 -3.86
N HIS A 20 7.34 7.12 -3.79
CA HIS A 20 8.44 6.66 -2.92
C HIS A 20 9.76 7.34 -3.31
N GLU A 21 10.14 7.24 -4.58
CA GLU A 21 11.36 7.85 -5.10
C GLU A 21 11.31 9.38 -4.96
N LEU A 22 10.15 9.99 -5.22
CA LEU A 22 9.95 11.42 -5.05
C LEU A 22 10.20 11.88 -3.60
N GLY A 23 9.87 11.06 -2.61
CA GLY A 23 10.13 11.34 -1.20
C GLY A 23 11.63 11.48 -0.91
N HIS A 24 12.44 10.49 -1.31
CA HIS A 24 13.90 10.54 -1.19
C HIS A 24 14.47 11.78 -1.88
N PHE A 25 14.03 12.02 -3.12
CA PHE A 25 14.47 13.16 -3.92
C PHE A 25 14.16 14.50 -3.26
N LEU A 26 12.93 14.69 -2.76
CA LEU A 26 12.49 15.97 -2.20
C LEU A 26 13.28 16.32 -0.95
N PHE A 27 13.50 15.36 -0.05
CA PHE A 27 14.32 15.60 1.15
C PHE A 27 15.79 15.83 0.80
N ALA A 28 16.33 15.12 -0.20
CA ALA A 28 17.69 15.35 -0.66
C ALA A 28 17.87 16.78 -1.19
N LYS A 29 16.93 17.27 -2.01
CA LYS A 29 16.91 18.65 -2.48
C LYS A 29 16.67 19.66 -1.36
N LEU A 30 15.81 19.35 -0.40
CA LEU A 30 15.53 20.21 0.76
C LEU A 30 16.78 20.45 1.61
N PHE A 31 17.60 19.43 1.82
CA PHE A 31 18.87 19.54 2.55
C PHE A 31 20.07 19.91 1.66
N ARG A 32 19.82 20.29 0.40
CA ARG A 32 20.86 20.67 -0.57
C ARG A 32 21.93 19.59 -0.73
N MET A 33 21.51 18.32 -0.78
CA MET A 33 22.37 17.20 -1.15
C MET A 33 22.45 17.10 -2.68
N LYS A 34 23.60 16.67 -3.17
CA LYS A 34 23.83 16.47 -4.60
C LYS A 34 23.11 15.21 -5.09
N VAL A 35 22.05 15.40 -5.87
CA VAL A 35 21.33 14.33 -6.57
C VAL A 35 21.83 14.28 -8.00
N GLU A 36 22.45 13.16 -8.38
CA GLU A 36 23.06 12.99 -9.69
C GLU A 36 22.03 12.55 -10.74
N GLU A 37 21.12 11.65 -10.36
CA GLU A 37 20.11 11.11 -11.27
C GLU A 37 18.77 10.93 -10.56
N PHE A 38 17.69 11.38 -11.19
CA PHE A 38 16.31 11.06 -10.84
C PHE A 38 15.64 10.39 -12.04
N ALA A 39 15.42 9.08 -11.95
CA ALA A 39 14.90 8.29 -13.04
C ALA A 39 13.48 7.79 -12.74
N ILE A 40 12.57 7.95 -13.70
CA ILE A 40 11.25 7.32 -13.69
C ILE A 40 11.30 6.13 -14.64
N GLY A 41 10.99 4.95 -14.11
CA GLY A 41 11.13 3.68 -14.80
C GLY A 41 12.53 3.06 -14.66
N MET A 42 12.71 1.92 -15.31
CA MET A 42 13.94 1.12 -15.30
C MET A 42 14.38 0.72 -16.71
N GLY A 43 15.63 0.24 -16.81
CA GLY A 43 16.19 -0.31 -18.03
C GLY A 43 16.67 0.74 -19.04
N ASN A 44 17.10 0.24 -20.19
CA ASN A 44 17.51 1.04 -21.35
C ASN A 44 16.53 0.76 -22.51
N PRO A 45 16.28 1.72 -23.43
CA PRO A 45 16.91 3.05 -23.55
C PRO A 45 16.30 4.12 -22.63
N LYS A 46 17.07 5.20 -22.39
CA LYS A 46 16.55 6.46 -21.84
C LYS A 46 15.69 7.12 -22.92
N LEU A 47 14.38 7.19 -22.70
CA LEU A 47 13.44 7.77 -23.65
C LEU A 47 13.57 9.29 -23.72
N ARG A 48 13.78 9.92 -22.56
CA ARG A 48 13.94 11.36 -22.44
C ARG A 48 14.89 11.69 -21.31
N VAL A 49 15.79 12.63 -21.54
CA VAL A 49 16.73 13.13 -20.55
C VAL A 49 16.60 14.65 -20.49
N TYR A 50 16.61 15.19 -19.29
CA TYR A 50 16.54 16.62 -18.99
C TYR A 50 17.52 16.91 -17.86
N HIS A 51 18.32 17.96 -18.00
CA HIS A 51 19.27 18.37 -16.96
C HIS A 51 18.82 19.68 -16.35
N ASP A 52 18.75 19.72 -15.02
CA ASP A 52 18.55 20.96 -14.27
C ASP A 52 19.53 21.01 -13.09
N GLY A 53 20.46 21.95 -13.18
CA GLY A 53 21.62 22.06 -12.30
C GLY A 53 22.52 20.81 -12.40
N GLU A 54 22.74 20.16 -11.26
CA GLU A 54 23.57 18.95 -11.14
C GLU A 54 22.77 17.65 -11.27
N THR A 55 21.45 17.74 -11.48
CA THR A 55 20.56 16.57 -11.52
C THR A 55 20.15 16.24 -12.94
N GLU A 56 20.39 15.00 -13.34
CA GLU A 56 19.83 14.41 -14.55
C GLU A 56 18.47 13.79 -14.26
N TYR A 57 17.42 14.36 -14.84
CA TYR A 57 16.08 13.79 -14.85
C TYR A 57 15.90 12.94 -16.09
N ASN A 58 15.59 11.65 -15.95
CA ASN A 58 15.33 10.82 -17.12
C ASN A 58 14.10 9.92 -16.99
N LEU A 59 13.51 9.64 -18.15
CA LEU A 59 12.39 8.73 -18.32
C LEU A 59 12.89 7.50 -19.08
N ARG A 60 12.65 6.31 -18.53
CA ARG A 60 13.13 5.03 -19.08
C ARG A 60 11.97 4.21 -19.66
N ALA A 61 12.30 3.29 -20.56
CA ALA A 61 11.33 2.54 -21.35
C ALA A 61 10.42 1.63 -20.52
N ILE A 62 10.91 1.08 -19.41
CA ILE A 62 10.12 0.18 -18.56
C ILE A 62 9.49 1.03 -17.45
N PRO A 63 8.15 1.16 -17.38
CA PRO A 63 7.49 2.00 -16.38
C PRO A 63 7.46 1.37 -14.98
N ILE A 64 8.18 0.26 -14.78
CA ILE A 64 8.26 -0.42 -13.50
C ILE A 64 9.29 0.33 -12.67
N GLY A 65 8.84 1.02 -11.63
CA GLY A 65 9.68 1.67 -10.63
C GLY A 65 10.35 2.97 -11.09
N GLY A 66 11.49 3.27 -10.47
CA GLY A 66 12.31 4.45 -10.65
C GLY A 66 13.48 4.37 -9.66
N PHE A 67 14.40 5.32 -9.70
CA PHE A 67 15.44 5.40 -8.68
C PHE A 67 15.98 6.83 -8.54
N VAL A 68 16.47 7.13 -7.34
CA VAL A 68 17.19 8.38 -7.03
C VAL A 68 18.63 8.08 -6.68
N ARG A 69 19.58 8.61 -7.46
CA ARG A 69 21.01 8.56 -7.12
C ARG A 69 21.42 9.80 -6.36
N ILE A 70 21.71 9.61 -5.08
CA ILE A 70 22.21 10.65 -4.20
C ILE A 70 23.71 10.39 -3.98
N LYS A 71 24.52 11.40 -4.26
CA LYS A 71 25.98 11.29 -4.15
C LYS A 71 26.38 10.89 -2.73
N GLY A 72 27.20 9.84 -2.62
CA GLY A 72 27.66 9.27 -1.34
C GLY A 72 26.76 8.18 -0.74
N MET A 73 25.55 7.95 -1.24
CA MET A 73 24.69 6.84 -0.77
C MET A 73 25.10 5.48 -1.38
N GLU A 74 25.62 5.45 -2.62
CA GLU A 74 26.01 4.21 -3.31
C GLU A 74 27.29 3.54 -2.75
N ILE A 75 28.17 4.32 -2.09
CA ILE A 75 29.41 3.80 -1.51
C ILE A 75 29.10 2.85 -0.35
N GLU A 76 28.03 3.09 0.40
CA GLU A 76 27.60 2.22 1.51
C GLU A 76 27.02 0.90 0.99
N ASP A 77 26.09 0.92 0.02
CA ASP A 77 25.54 -0.30 -0.59
C ASP A 77 26.65 -1.19 -1.21
N ALA A 78 27.69 -0.58 -1.78
CA ALA A 78 28.83 -1.29 -2.36
C ALA A 78 29.85 -1.74 -1.30
N ALA A 79 30.08 -0.96 -0.24
CA ALA A 79 30.98 -1.29 0.86
C ALA A 79 30.35 -2.35 1.79
N GLU A 80 29.06 -2.23 2.10
CA GLU A 80 28.28 -3.19 2.88
C GLU A 80 28.17 -4.52 2.16
N ARG A 81 27.90 -4.54 0.84
CA ARG A 81 27.97 -5.76 0.02
C ARG A 81 29.38 -6.38 -0.04
N ARG A 82 30.44 -5.56 -0.03
CA ARG A 82 31.83 -6.05 0.03
C ARG A 82 32.17 -6.61 1.42
N LEU A 83 31.69 -6.00 2.49
CA LEU A 83 31.91 -6.43 3.87
C LEU A 83 31.09 -7.68 4.23
N THR A 84 29.86 -7.81 3.72
CA THR A 84 29.06 -9.04 3.87
C THR A 84 29.56 -10.16 2.96
N GLY A 85 30.00 -9.85 1.72
CA GLY A 85 30.59 -10.85 0.81
C GLY A 85 31.97 -11.37 1.20
N ALA A 86 32.76 -10.58 1.94
CA ALA A 86 34.10 -11.00 2.40
C ALA A 86 34.07 -12.02 3.54
N ASN A 87 32.95 -12.16 4.27
CA ASN A 87 32.86 -13.07 5.41
C ASN A 87 32.52 -14.52 5.02
N GLU A 88 32.25 -14.78 3.73
CA GLU A 88 31.90 -16.12 3.22
C GLU A 88 33.12 -16.87 2.62
N GLN A 89 34.28 -16.21 2.52
CA GLN A 89 35.47 -16.76 1.85
C GLN A 89 36.64 -17.17 2.77
N ILE A 90 36.46 -17.23 4.10
CA ILE A 90 37.49 -17.66 5.06
C ILE A 90 37.33 -19.16 5.43
N ALA A 91 37.25 -20.02 4.41
CA ALA A 91 37.45 -21.46 4.55
C ALA A 91 38.48 -21.93 3.50
N GLU A 92 39.75 -21.98 3.92
CA GLU A 92 40.94 -22.41 3.16
C GLU A 92 41.01 -23.94 2.90
N PRO A 93 41.95 -24.47 2.07
CA PRO A 93 42.83 -23.80 1.10
C PRO A 93 42.91 -24.47 -0.30
N ALA A 94 43.28 -23.61 -1.26
CA ALA A 94 44.22 -23.78 -2.37
C ALA A 94 44.47 -25.18 -2.99
N SER A 95 44.14 -25.26 -4.28
CA SER A 95 44.96 -25.99 -5.26
C SER A 95 45.30 -25.09 -6.45
N ALA A 96 46.61 -24.84 -6.59
CA ALA A 96 47.35 -24.61 -7.83
C ALA A 96 47.12 -23.32 -8.63
N ASN A 97 48.15 -22.46 -8.54
CA ASN A 97 48.82 -21.71 -9.62
C ASN A 97 47.98 -20.83 -10.55
N ALA A 98 48.16 -19.51 -10.47
CA ALA A 98 48.79 -18.73 -11.54
C ALA A 98 48.87 -17.23 -11.19
N GLY A 99 50.03 -16.63 -11.46
CA GLY A 99 50.13 -15.23 -11.91
C GLY A 99 49.98 -14.13 -10.85
N PHE A 100 51.04 -13.89 -10.08
CA PHE A 100 51.18 -12.68 -9.27
C PHE A 100 51.58 -11.50 -10.16
N GLU A 101 50.59 -10.72 -10.62
CA GLU A 101 50.83 -9.33 -11.04
C GLU A 101 50.74 -8.45 -9.79
N THR A 102 51.85 -7.78 -9.48
CA THR A 102 51.94 -6.77 -8.42
C THR A 102 51.19 -5.52 -8.87
N THR A 103 49.88 -5.47 -8.63
CA THR A 103 49.15 -4.20 -8.69
C THR A 103 49.72 -3.31 -7.59
N ASN A 104 50.46 -2.27 -7.98
CA ASN A 104 51.18 -1.40 -7.06
C ASN A 104 50.23 -0.77 -6.03
N LEU A 105 50.61 -0.86 -4.75
CA LEU A 105 49.87 -0.30 -3.62
C LEU A 105 49.76 1.24 -3.71
N SER A 106 50.66 1.90 -4.44
CA SER A 106 50.62 3.35 -4.69
C SER A 106 49.46 3.75 -5.60
N THR A 107 49.17 2.98 -6.64
CA THR A 107 48.01 3.22 -7.53
C THR A 107 46.69 2.96 -6.81
N MET A 108 46.64 2.01 -5.87
CA MET A 108 45.45 1.84 -5.02
C MET A 108 45.29 2.98 -4.01
N LYS A 109 46.39 3.60 -3.58
CA LYS A 109 46.35 4.77 -2.68
C LYS A 109 46.00 6.05 -3.44
N GLU A 110 46.35 6.17 -4.72
CA GLU A 110 45.93 7.25 -5.61
C GLU A 110 44.48 7.10 -6.07
N GLU A 111 44.01 5.91 -6.48
CA GLU A 111 42.59 5.66 -6.73
C GLU A 111 41.75 5.83 -5.46
N ALA A 112 42.23 5.36 -4.30
CA ALA A 112 41.54 5.60 -3.04
C ALA A 112 41.58 7.08 -2.60
N ALA A 113 42.61 7.84 -2.96
CA ALA A 113 42.71 9.28 -2.66
C ALA A 113 41.91 10.15 -3.65
N GLU A 114 41.71 9.71 -4.88
CA GLU A 114 40.81 10.34 -5.86
C GLU A 114 39.34 9.97 -5.58
N VAL A 115 39.09 8.79 -5.00
CA VAL A 115 37.80 8.37 -4.42
C VAL A 115 37.54 8.99 -3.03
N ASP A 116 38.58 9.51 -2.36
CA ASP A 116 38.51 10.33 -1.13
C ASP A 116 38.32 11.83 -1.45
N GLY A 117 37.58 12.12 -2.53
CA GLY A 117 36.83 13.35 -2.60
C GLY A 117 35.78 13.31 -1.50
N ALA A 118 36.16 13.70 -0.28
CA ALA A 118 35.24 14.05 0.80
C ALA A 118 34.38 15.24 0.33
N ASP A 119 33.43 14.95 -0.55
CA ASP A 119 32.52 15.91 -1.14
C ASP A 119 31.66 16.45 0.00
N ALA A 120 31.93 17.69 0.43
CA ALA A 120 31.25 18.34 1.55
C ALA A 120 29.70 18.30 1.43
N ASP A 121 29.20 18.15 0.20
CA ASP A 121 27.78 18.11 -0.14
C ASP A 121 27.20 16.70 -0.36
N GLY A 122 28.01 15.65 -0.17
CA GLY A 122 27.57 14.25 -0.22
C GLY A 122 26.72 13.86 1.00
N PHE A 123 25.86 12.86 0.80
CA PHE A 123 24.98 12.33 1.85
C PHE A 123 25.74 12.00 3.15
N ASN A 124 26.95 11.44 3.01
CA ASN A 124 27.81 11.00 4.11
C ASN A 124 28.50 12.12 4.90
N ASN A 125 28.40 13.38 4.45
CA ASN A 125 28.91 14.53 5.18
C ASN A 125 27.80 15.35 5.85
N ARG A 126 26.53 14.97 5.63
CA ARG A 126 25.38 15.62 6.28
C ARG A 126 25.13 15.06 7.68
N PRO A 127 24.60 15.88 8.62
CA PRO A 127 24.25 15.40 9.95
C PRO A 127 23.17 14.31 9.90
N ILE A 128 23.18 13.41 10.89
CA ILE A 128 22.38 12.17 10.91
C ILE A 128 20.89 12.43 10.70
N TYR A 129 20.34 13.53 11.23
CA TYR A 129 18.91 13.85 11.06
C TYR A 129 18.55 14.13 9.59
N GLN A 130 19.44 14.73 8.80
CA GLN A 130 19.19 14.97 7.38
C GLN A 130 19.20 13.65 6.60
N ARG A 131 20.15 12.76 6.93
CA ARG A 131 20.20 11.41 6.35
C ARG A 131 18.96 10.60 6.67
N PHE A 132 18.53 10.64 7.93
CA PHE A 132 17.31 9.98 8.40
C PHE A 132 16.10 10.44 7.58
N TRP A 133 15.88 11.75 7.44
CA TRP A 133 14.73 12.28 6.69
C TRP A 133 14.79 11.95 5.19
N VAL A 134 15.98 11.85 4.61
CA VAL A 134 16.12 11.41 3.22
C VAL A 134 15.73 9.94 3.08
N ILE A 135 16.23 9.04 3.94
CA ILE A 135 15.87 7.60 3.90
C ILE A 135 14.39 7.40 4.25
N PHE A 136 13.90 8.08 5.28
CA PHE A 136 12.50 7.99 5.72
C PHE A 136 11.52 8.67 4.75
N GLY A 137 12.03 9.59 3.92
CA GLY A 137 11.25 10.36 2.96
C GLY A 137 10.46 9.48 2.01
N GLY A 138 11.04 8.40 1.51
CA GLY A 138 10.35 7.48 0.60
C GLY A 138 9.10 6.84 1.23
N PRO A 139 9.23 6.07 2.32
CA PRO A 139 8.09 5.49 3.02
C PRO A 139 7.04 6.52 3.45
N LEU A 140 7.46 7.70 3.93
CA LEU A 140 6.57 8.77 4.33
C LEU A 140 5.68 9.23 3.17
N PHE A 141 6.26 9.52 2.00
CA PHE A 141 5.51 9.95 0.83
C PHE A 141 4.63 8.84 0.26
N SER A 142 5.07 7.59 0.28
CA SER A 142 4.23 6.45 -0.08
C SER A 142 3.01 6.33 0.84
N PHE A 143 3.18 6.51 2.15
CA PHE A 143 2.07 6.47 3.11
C PHE A 143 1.09 7.63 2.90
N LEU A 144 1.59 8.85 2.71
CA LEU A 144 0.77 10.03 2.43
C LEU A 144 -0.02 9.88 1.12
N PHE A 145 0.63 9.39 0.07
CA PHE A 145 -0.03 9.12 -1.20
C PHE A 145 -1.07 8.00 -1.08
N GLY A 146 -0.74 6.91 -0.38
CA GLY A 146 -1.68 5.83 -0.11
C GLY A 146 -2.91 6.29 0.67
N TYR A 147 -2.71 7.13 1.70
CA TYR A 147 -3.80 7.74 2.46
C TYR A 147 -4.66 8.67 1.59
N LEU A 148 -4.04 9.49 0.74
CA LEU A 148 -4.75 10.33 -0.22
C LEU A 148 -5.61 9.49 -1.17
N VAL A 149 -5.06 8.43 -1.76
CA VAL A 149 -5.79 7.50 -2.63
C VAL A 149 -6.93 6.83 -1.87
N PHE A 150 -6.70 6.39 -0.64
CA PHE A 150 -7.73 5.82 0.22
C PHE A 150 -8.89 6.80 0.45
N CYS A 151 -8.59 8.05 0.81
CA CYS A 151 -9.60 9.10 0.98
C CYS A 151 -10.34 9.41 -0.32
N LEU A 152 -9.64 9.50 -1.45
CA LEU A 152 -10.23 9.78 -2.76
C LEU A 152 -11.15 8.65 -3.22
N VAL A 153 -10.71 7.40 -3.02
CA VAL A 153 -11.52 6.21 -3.31
C VAL A 153 -12.74 6.19 -2.39
N GLY A 154 -12.57 6.42 -1.09
CA GLY A 154 -13.67 6.52 -0.13
C GLY A 154 -14.66 7.65 -0.46
N ALA A 155 -14.18 8.78 -0.99
CA ALA A 155 -15.03 9.91 -1.37
C ALA A 155 -15.78 9.69 -2.69
N THR A 156 -15.19 8.99 -3.66
CA THR A 156 -15.79 8.79 -5.00
C THR A 156 -16.60 7.50 -5.12
N PHE A 157 -16.16 6.41 -4.48
CA PHE A 157 -16.87 5.12 -4.46
C PHE A 157 -17.80 4.99 -3.26
N GLY A 158 -17.75 5.95 -2.32
CA GLY A 158 -18.42 5.87 -1.03
C GLY A 158 -17.77 4.79 -0.16
N VAL A 159 -17.75 4.99 1.16
CA VAL A 159 -17.81 3.82 2.04
C VAL A 159 -19.11 3.15 1.64
N ALA A 160 -19.05 1.99 0.99
CA ALA A 160 -20.24 1.29 0.54
C ALA A 160 -21.24 1.32 1.69
N ASP A 161 -22.44 1.83 1.43
CA ASP A 161 -23.55 1.99 2.39
C ASP A 161 -23.97 0.64 3.03
N ASN A 162 -23.23 -0.44 2.74
CA ASN A 162 -23.17 -1.73 3.44
C ASN A 162 -22.92 -1.60 4.95
N ALA A 163 -22.52 -0.42 5.45
CA ALA A 163 -22.43 -0.13 6.88
C ALA A 163 -23.76 0.34 7.51
N ARG A 164 -24.80 0.63 6.71
CA ARG A 164 -26.16 0.61 7.25
C ARG A 164 -26.50 -0.86 7.46
N SER A 165 -26.67 -1.30 8.71
CA SER A 165 -27.32 -2.58 9.02
C SER A 165 -28.47 -2.76 8.06
N THR A 166 -28.32 -3.64 7.07
CA THR A 166 -29.32 -3.73 6.02
C THR A 166 -30.57 -4.34 6.65
N ASN A 167 -31.75 -3.91 6.24
CA ASN A 167 -32.99 -4.60 6.60
C ASN A 167 -33.17 -5.92 5.80
N ILE A 168 -32.08 -6.51 5.32
CA ILE A 168 -32.07 -7.80 4.61
C ILE A 168 -31.67 -8.88 5.61
N ILE A 169 -32.45 -9.95 5.65
CA ILE A 169 -32.16 -11.12 6.47
C ILE A 169 -31.03 -11.91 5.82
N GLU A 170 -29.85 -11.96 6.45
CA GLU A 170 -28.72 -12.74 5.94
C GLU A 170 -28.89 -14.23 6.19
N GLN A 171 -29.33 -14.61 7.39
CA GLN A 171 -29.51 -15.99 7.80
C GLN A 171 -30.72 -16.14 8.73
N VAL A 172 -31.35 -17.31 8.66
CA VAL A 172 -32.46 -17.68 9.54
C VAL A 172 -32.10 -19.00 10.22
N ALA A 173 -31.98 -18.96 11.55
CA ALA A 173 -31.71 -20.16 12.34
C ALA A 173 -32.90 -21.15 12.26
N GLY A 174 -32.60 -22.42 11.99
CA GLY A 174 -33.60 -23.48 11.93
C GLY A 174 -34.36 -23.65 13.25
N GLY A 175 -35.66 -23.94 13.17
CA GLY A 175 -36.51 -24.20 14.34
C GLY A 175 -36.96 -22.97 15.14
N LYS A 176 -36.42 -21.78 14.86
CA LYS A 176 -36.78 -20.50 15.49
C LYS A 176 -38.06 -19.87 14.94
N PRO A 177 -38.69 -18.91 15.64
CA PRO A 177 -39.94 -18.29 15.20
C PRO A 177 -39.90 -17.71 13.78
N ALA A 178 -38.78 -17.10 13.39
CA ALA A 178 -38.58 -16.57 12.05
C ALA A 178 -38.67 -17.66 10.95
N ALA A 179 -38.07 -18.84 11.18
CA ALA A 179 -38.15 -19.96 10.25
C ALA A 179 -39.58 -20.52 10.15
N ARG A 180 -40.29 -20.62 11.29
CA ARG A 180 -41.69 -21.09 11.34
C ARG A 180 -42.65 -20.12 10.65
N ALA A 181 -42.36 -18.83 10.71
CA ALA A 181 -43.09 -17.78 9.98
C ALA A 181 -42.77 -17.76 8.47
N GLY A 182 -41.86 -18.61 8.00
CA GLY A 182 -41.51 -18.72 6.59
C GLY A 182 -40.57 -17.64 6.07
N ILE A 183 -39.90 -16.90 6.97
CA ILE A 183 -38.83 -15.93 6.65
C ILE A 183 -37.63 -16.69 6.11
N ARG A 184 -37.00 -16.16 5.06
CA ARG A 184 -35.84 -16.77 4.40
C ARG A 184 -34.69 -15.77 4.30
N ALA A 185 -33.47 -16.30 4.18
CA ALA A 185 -32.32 -15.51 3.79
C ALA A 185 -32.60 -14.80 2.46
N GLY A 186 -32.22 -13.53 2.36
CA GLY A 186 -32.48 -12.65 1.21
C GLY A 186 -33.80 -11.89 1.27
N ASP A 187 -34.69 -12.17 2.23
CA ASP A 187 -35.88 -11.33 2.42
C ASP A 187 -35.48 -9.95 2.99
N ARG A 188 -36.06 -8.88 2.43
CA ARG A 188 -35.96 -7.52 2.95
C ARG A 188 -37.17 -7.19 3.82
N VAL A 189 -36.97 -6.86 5.09
CA VAL A 189 -38.00 -6.36 5.99
C VAL A 189 -38.29 -4.89 5.69
N THR A 190 -39.48 -4.58 5.17
CA THR A 190 -39.85 -3.19 4.83
C THR A 190 -40.68 -2.52 5.92
N ALA A 191 -41.37 -3.29 6.77
CA ALA A 191 -42.13 -2.76 7.90
C ALA A 191 -42.36 -3.82 8.99
N ILE A 192 -42.53 -3.37 10.24
CA ILE A 192 -42.97 -4.18 11.39
C ILE A 192 -44.13 -3.43 12.07
N ASN A 193 -45.27 -4.11 12.28
CA ASN A 193 -46.49 -3.52 12.85
C ASN A 193 -46.91 -2.20 12.18
N ASP A 194 -46.85 -2.19 10.83
CA ASP A 194 -47.17 -1.03 9.99
C ASP A 194 -46.21 0.18 10.15
N GLN A 195 -45.15 0.06 10.96
CA GLN A 195 -44.05 1.03 11.02
C GLN A 195 -42.98 0.68 9.97
N PRO A 196 -42.60 1.62 9.08
CA PRO A 196 -41.53 1.41 8.12
C PRO A 196 -40.19 1.13 8.80
N ILE A 197 -39.44 0.17 8.28
CA ILE A 197 -38.11 -0.21 8.79
C ILE A 197 -37.08 0.02 7.68
N ALA A 198 -36.21 1.01 7.88
CA ALA A 198 -35.16 1.37 6.94
C ALA A 198 -33.83 0.68 7.27
N THR A 199 -33.60 0.37 8.54
CA THR A 199 -32.33 -0.18 9.04
C THR A 199 -32.53 -1.46 9.85
N GLY A 200 -31.48 -2.29 9.91
CA GLY A 200 -31.48 -3.49 10.74
C GLY A 200 -31.42 -3.17 12.24
N GLU A 201 -30.96 -1.98 12.63
CA GLU A 201 -31.03 -1.50 14.02
C GLU A 201 -32.48 -1.26 14.44
N GLU A 202 -33.25 -0.50 13.64
CA GLU A 202 -34.69 -0.32 13.83
C GLU A 202 -35.44 -1.66 13.86
N MET A 203 -35.04 -2.59 12.99
CA MET A 203 -35.59 -3.95 12.96
C MET A 203 -35.37 -4.68 14.29
N VAL A 204 -34.13 -4.67 14.80
CA VAL A 204 -33.76 -5.34 16.06
C VAL A 204 -34.47 -4.70 17.25
N ASP A 205 -34.56 -3.37 17.29
CA ASP A 205 -35.25 -2.63 18.34
C ASP A 205 -36.75 -2.93 18.36
N ALA A 206 -37.39 -2.94 17.19
CA ALA A 206 -38.80 -3.30 17.07
C ALA A 206 -39.09 -4.75 17.53
N ILE A 207 -38.18 -5.69 17.25
CA ILE A 207 -38.31 -7.09 17.69
C ILE A 207 -38.13 -7.19 19.22
N ARG A 208 -37.13 -6.50 19.78
CA ARG A 208 -36.83 -6.52 21.22
C ARG A 208 -37.91 -5.85 22.06
N ALA A 209 -38.62 -4.87 21.51
CA ALA A 209 -39.71 -4.17 22.18
C ALA A 209 -40.98 -5.03 22.38
N ALA A 210 -41.09 -6.18 21.71
CA ALA A 210 -42.30 -7.01 21.70
C ALA A 210 -42.03 -8.51 22.00
N PRO A 211 -41.37 -8.85 23.13
CA PRO A 211 -41.09 -10.24 23.47
C PRO A 211 -42.40 -11.03 23.69
N GLY A 212 -42.52 -12.21 23.07
CA GLY A 212 -43.69 -13.07 23.21
C GLY A 212 -44.97 -12.54 22.54
N GLN A 213 -44.94 -11.39 21.86
CA GLN A 213 -46.09 -10.83 21.15
C GLN A 213 -45.97 -11.08 19.64
N PRO A 214 -47.08 -11.37 18.93
CA PRO A 214 -47.03 -11.57 17.49
C PRO A 214 -46.71 -10.25 16.78
N LEU A 215 -45.65 -10.24 15.98
CA LEU A 215 -45.26 -9.13 15.13
C LEU A 215 -45.73 -9.36 13.70
N ARG A 216 -46.36 -8.35 13.10
CA ARG A 216 -46.73 -8.34 11.69
C ARG A 216 -45.57 -7.78 10.87
N ILE A 217 -44.88 -8.64 10.13
CA ILE A 217 -43.67 -8.30 9.40
C ILE A 217 -43.97 -8.26 7.90
N THR A 218 -43.73 -7.12 7.27
CA THR A 218 -43.83 -6.96 5.82
C THR A 218 -42.45 -7.23 5.20
N LEU A 219 -42.40 -8.21 4.31
CA LEU A 219 -41.19 -8.69 3.65
C LEU A 219 -41.28 -8.44 2.15
N GLN A 220 -40.15 -8.15 1.53
CA GLN A 220 -39.99 -8.08 0.09
C GLN A 220 -38.90 -9.07 -0.35
N ASN A 221 -39.23 -9.99 -1.24
CA ASN A 221 -38.26 -10.92 -1.80
C ASN A 221 -37.41 -10.28 -2.90
N GLU A 222 -36.41 -11.00 -3.41
CA GLU A 222 -35.53 -10.53 -4.51
C GLU A 222 -36.30 -10.13 -5.78
N LYS A 223 -37.46 -10.74 -6.03
CA LYS A 223 -38.37 -10.41 -7.16
C LYS A 223 -39.27 -9.20 -6.88
N LYS A 224 -39.00 -8.44 -5.82
CA LYS A 224 -39.80 -7.30 -5.33
C LYS A 224 -41.23 -7.63 -4.92
N GLN A 225 -41.57 -8.92 -4.74
CA GLN A 225 -42.89 -9.33 -4.29
C GLN A 225 -43.01 -9.12 -2.79
N THR A 226 -44.09 -8.46 -2.37
CA THR A 226 -44.35 -8.19 -0.96
C THR A 226 -45.19 -9.30 -0.37
N ARG A 227 -44.80 -9.79 0.82
CA ARG A 227 -45.58 -10.74 1.62
C ARG A 227 -45.59 -10.30 3.06
N ILE A 228 -46.70 -10.56 3.75
CA ILE A 228 -46.82 -10.28 5.17
C ILE A 228 -46.78 -11.60 5.91
N VAL A 229 -45.90 -11.70 6.90
CA VAL A 229 -45.81 -12.85 7.79
C VAL A 229 -46.03 -12.41 9.23
N THR A 230 -46.50 -13.33 10.06
CA THR A 230 -46.61 -13.10 11.50
C THR A 230 -45.58 -13.97 12.19
N ALA A 231 -44.70 -13.36 13.00
CA ALA A 231 -43.71 -14.05 13.78
C ALA A 231 -43.77 -13.57 15.23
N THR A 232 -43.74 -14.50 16.18
CA THR A 232 -43.73 -14.18 17.61
C THR A 232 -42.32 -14.37 18.14
N PRO A 233 -41.58 -13.31 18.52
CA PRO A 233 -40.24 -13.45 19.08
C PRO A 233 -40.27 -14.29 20.35
N ASP A 234 -39.27 -15.15 20.53
CA ASP A 234 -39.07 -15.85 21.81
C ASP A 234 -38.89 -14.78 22.91
N ALA A 235 -39.45 -15.02 24.10
CA ALA A 235 -39.19 -14.15 25.24
C ALA A 235 -37.68 -14.10 25.52
N ALA A 236 -37.15 -12.90 25.77
CA ALA A 236 -35.77 -12.79 26.21
C ALA A 236 -35.61 -13.59 27.52
N PRO A 237 -34.56 -14.44 27.65
CA PRO A 237 -34.27 -15.16 28.87
C PRO A 237 -33.94 -14.23 30.04
#